data_AF-A0A1G3A298-F1
#
_entry.id   AF-A0A1G3A298-F1
#
_cell.length_a   1.000
_cell.length_b   1.000
_cell.length_c   1.000
_cell.angle_alpha   90.00
_cell.angle_beta   90.00
_cell.angle_gamma   90.00
#
_symmetry.space_group_name_H-M   'P 1'
#
loop_
_entity.id
_entity.type
_entity.pdbx_description
1 polymer ?
#
loop_
_entity_poly.entity_id
_entity_poly.type
_entity_poly.pdbx_seq_one_letter_code
_entity_poly.pdbx_strand_id
1 'polypeptide(L)'
;MATINKNWDSQSQIMGTDDGYVTLSGTTESYSSDVDMETNGYEGAHVTVEINYDASPTNEVHIKLYGSLDGANYDDTPIWEIQGDKSIDPQQLSFLVKDLAHFRIGVKQTGSTDSHDVRAYVQCWNYQST
;
A
#
# COMPACT_ATOMS: atom_id res chain seq x y z
N MET A 1 -34.89 -13.35 1.54
CA MET A 1 -33.66 -13.07 2.30
C MET A 1 -32.77 -12.30 1.35
N ALA A 2 -32.39 -11.06 1.67
CA ALA A 2 -31.48 -10.31 0.81
C ALA A 2 -30.05 -10.88 0.97
N THR A 3 -29.32 -10.98 -0.13
CA THR A 3 -27.91 -11.40 -0.11
C THR A 3 -27.04 -10.16 -0.05
N ILE A 4 -26.14 -10.09 0.94
CA ILE A 4 -25.15 -9.02 1.06
C ILE A 4 -23.87 -9.48 0.35
N ASN A 5 -23.44 -8.73 -0.65
CA ASN A 5 -22.22 -9.02 -1.42
C ASN A 5 -21.23 -7.86 -1.30
N LYS A 6 -19.94 -8.15 -1.51
CA LYS A 6 -18.93 -7.11 -1.71
C LYS A 6 -19.10 -6.51 -3.10
N ASN A 7 -19.23 -5.19 -3.16
CA ASN A 7 -19.12 -4.42 -4.38
C ASN A 7 -17.69 -3.88 -4.47
N TRP A 8 -16.92 -4.37 -5.43
CA TRP A 8 -15.54 -3.95 -5.62
C TRP A 8 -15.49 -2.78 -6.60
N ASP A 9 -14.72 -1.75 -6.25
CA ASP A 9 -14.39 -0.68 -7.18
C ASP A 9 -13.29 -1.15 -8.16
N SER A 10 -12.99 -0.30 -9.14
CA SER A 10 -11.86 -0.49 -10.04
C SER A 10 -10.55 -0.45 -9.25
N GLN A 11 -9.59 -1.27 -9.69
CA GLN A 11 -8.24 -1.20 -9.18
C GLN A 11 -7.61 0.15 -9.56
N SER A 12 -6.87 0.74 -8.64
CA SER A 12 -6.10 1.98 -8.84
C SER A 12 -4.66 1.81 -8.37
N GLN A 13 -3.71 2.43 -9.05
CA GLN A 13 -2.32 2.51 -8.60
C GLN A 13 -2.18 3.66 -7.58
N ILE A 14 -1.58 3.38 -6.43
CA ILE A 14 -1.35 4.36 -5.34
C ILE A 14 0.13 4.70 -5.14
N MET A 15 1.02 3.88 -5.68
CA MET A 15 2.47 4.13 -5.69
C MET A 15 3.04 3.76 -7.04
N GLY A 16 3.81 4.68 -7.61
CA GLY A 16 4.24 4.66 -9.01
C GLY A 16 3.34 5.53 -9.89
N THR A 17 3.55 5.51 -11.20
CA THR A 17 2.76 6.27 -12.17
C THR A 17 2.75 5.53 -13.50
N ASP A 18 1.60 5.49 -14.18
CA ASP A 18 1.42 4.82 -15.48
C ASP A 18 1.92 3.36 -15.48
N ASP A 19 1.59 2.60 -14.43
CA ASP A 19 2.05 1.22 -14.20
C ASP A 19 3.55 1.09 -13.86
N GLY A 20 4.26 2.21 -13.77
CA GLY A 20 5.66 2.30 -13.40
C GLY A 20 5.92 2.20 -11.90
N TYR A 21 7.20 2.25 -11.53
CA TYR A 21 7.68 2.11 -10.15
C TYR A 21 8.15 3.44 -9.57
N VAL A 22 8.18 3.52 -8.25
CA VAL A 22 8.98 4.48 -7.51
C VAL A 22 10.29 3.79 -7.11
N THR A 23 11.41 4.38 -7.48
CA THR A 23 12.72 3.93 -7.02
C THR A 23 12.97 4.44 -5.60
N LEU A 24 13.13 3.52 -4.66
CA LEU A 24 13.62 3.83 -3.33
C LEU A 24 15.13 3.95 -3.38
N SER A 25 15.65 5.07 -2.88
CA SER A 25 17.08 5.28 -2.69
C SER A 25 17.30 5.83 -1.29
N GLY A 26 17.94 5.03 -0.43
CA GLY A 26 18.17 5.41 0.95
C GLY A 26 17.03 5.02 1.91
N THR A 27 17.13 5.53 3.12
CA THR A 27 16.22 5.18 4.23
C THR A 27 15.06 6.15 4.39
N THR A 28 14.94 7.15 3.52
CA THR A 28 13.80 8.08 3.54
C THR A 28 12.57 7.34 3.06
N GLU A 29 11.48 7.48 3.81
CA GLU A 29 10.23 6.83 3.49
C GLU A 29 9.53 7.54 2.32
N SER A 30 9.13 6.77 1.31
CA SER A 30 8.30 7.22 0.21
C SER A 30 6.84 6.89 0.51
N TYR A 31 5.95 7.87 0.40
CA TYR A 31 4.53 7.70 0.67
C TYR A 31 3.73 7.52 -0.61
N SER A 32 2.69 6.70 -0.55
CA SER A 32 1.67 6.59 -1.60
C SER A 32 0.78 7.84 -1.64
N SER A 33 -0.06 7.92 -2.68
CA SER A 33 -1.24 8.78 -2.63
C SER A 33 -2.17 8.37 -1.50
N ASP A 34 -3.01 9.31 -1.06
CA ASP A 34 -4.12 9.02 -0.15
C ASP A 34 -5.08 8.01 -0.76
N VAL A 35 -5.67 7.17 0.10
CA VAL A 35 -6.82 6.33 -0.22
C VAL A 35 -7.99 6.78 0.66
N ASP A 36 -8.91 7.51 0.04
CA ASP A 36 -10.17 7.93 0.64
C ASP A 36 -11.17 6.76 0.67
N MET A 37 -11.49 6.31 1.88
CA MET A 37 -12.52 5.30 2.10
C MET A 37 -13.86 5.91 2.52
N GLU A 38 -13.91 7.18 2.92
CA GLU A 38 -15.10 7.82 3.45
C GLU A 38 -16.06 8.29 2.33
N THR A 39 -15.54 9.00 1.32
CA THR A 39 -16.38 9.68 0.31
C THR A 39 -17.33 8.74 -0.43
N ASN A 40 -16.85 7.53 -0.75
CA ASN A 40 -17.63 6.51 -1.45
C ASN A 40 -18.19 5.42 -0.50
N GLY A 41 -18.06 5.61 0.81
CA GLY A 41 -18.53 4.68 1.84
C GLY A 41 -17.89 3.29 1.72
N TYR A 42 -16.58 3.24 1.46
CA TYR A 42 -15.83 1.99 1.43
C TYR A 42 -15.64 1.43 2.84
N GLU A 43 -15.88 0.13 2.97
CA GLU A 43 -15.67 -0.61 4.22
C GLU A 43 -14.22 -1.10 4.34
N GLY A 44 -13.60 -1.40 3.21
CA GLY A 44 -12.24 -1.88 3.18
C GLY A 44 -11.58 -1.79 1.80
N ALA A 45 -10.31 -2.15 1.78
CA ALA A 45 -9.49 -2.17 0.58
C ALA A 45 -8.57 -3.39 0.57
N HIS A 46 -8.28 -3.90 -0.61
CA HIS A 46 -7.21 -4.88 -0.84
C HIS A 46 -6.03 -4.16 -1.46
N VAL A 47 -4.90 -4.18 -0.78
CA VAL A 47 -3.66 -3.54 -1.22
C VAL A 47 -2.69 -4.62 -1.64
N THR A 48 -2.05 -4.40 -2.79
CA THR A 48 -0.95 -5.22 -3.27
C THR A 48 0.26 -4.33 -3.50
N VAL A 49 1.39 -4.70 -2.93
CA VAL A 49 2.69 -4.05 -3.15
C VAL A 49 3.59 -5.02 -3.90
N GLU A 50 4.22 -4.52 -4.95
CA GLU A 50 5.21 -5.24 -5.75
C GLU A 50 6.56 -4.55 -5.58
N ILE A 51 7.58 -5.36 -5.31
CA ILE A 51 8.94 -4.92 -5.03
C ILE A 51 9.86 -5.65 -6.01
N ASN A 52 10.60 -4.87 -6.79
CA ASN A 52 11.71 -5.34 -7.60
C ASN A 52 13.01 -4.96 -6.88
N TYR A 53 13.71 -5.98 -6.40
CA TYR A 53 14.99 -5.80 -5.74
C TYR A 53 16.10 -5.64 -6.78
N ASP A 54 17.18 -4.96 -6.37
CA ASP A 54 18.42 -4.95 -7.14
C ASP A 54 18.98 -6.37 -7.26
N ALA A 55 19.84 -6.62 -8.25
CA ALA A 55 20.42 -7.95 -8.51
C ALA A 55 21.25 -8.53 -7.34
N SER A 56 21.62 -7.73 -6.34
CA SER A 56 22.38 -8.16 -5.16
C SER A 56 21.96 -7.35 -3.93
N PRO A 57 20.72 -7.54 -3.43
CA PRO A 57 20.16 -6.68 -2.41
C PRO A 57 20.76 -7.02 -1.05
N THR A 58 21.25 -5.99 -0.37
CA THR A 58 21.71 -6.01 1.01
C THR A 58 20.61 -5.55 1.97
N ASN A 59 19.65 -4.76 1.49
CA ASN A 59 18.57 -4.16 2.25
C ASN A 59 17.22 -4.81 1.94
N GLU A 60 16.30 -4.68 2.89
CA GLU A 60 14.92 -5.12 2.78
C GLU A 60 14.02 -3.89 2.58
N VAL A 61 12.81 -4.09 2.08
CA VAL A 61 11.80 -3.04 2.01
C VAL A 61 10.76 -3.24 3.11
N HIS A 62 10.54 -2.22 3.92
CA HIS A 62 9.46 -2.15 4.90
C HIS A 62 8.29 -1.41 4.30
N ILE A 63 7.10 -2.01 4.39
CA ILE A 63 5.82 -1.43 4.00
C ILE A 63 5.04 -1.16 5.28
N LYS A 64 4.58 0.07 5.44
CA LYS A 64 3.87 0.53 6.62
C LYS A 64 2.53 1.14 6.25
N LEU A 65 1.54 0.94 7.11
CA LEU A 65 0.21 1.51 6.97
C LEU A 65 0.04 2.66 7.96
N TYR A 66 -0.41 3.81 7.44
CA TYR A 66 -0.72 5.00 8.24
C TYR A 66 -2.18 5.37 8.01
N GLY A 67 -2.96 5.48 9.09
CA GLY A 67 -4.33 5.96 9.04
C GLY A 67 -4.39 7.48 9.07
N SER A 68 -5.53 8.02 8.67
CA SER A 68 -5.89 9.42 8.83
C SER A 68 -7.41 9.56 8.97
N LEU A 69 -7.84 10.62 9.67
CA LEU A 69 -9.24 11.01 9.76
C LEU A 69 -9.64 12.05 8.71
N ASP A 70 -8.68 12.72 8.07
CA ASP A 70 -8.90 13.88 7.20
C ASP A 70 -8.18 13.81 5.84
N GLY A 71 -7.41 12.75 5.59
CA GLY A 71 -6.60 12.57 4.38
C GLY A 71 -5.40 13.51 4.26
N ALA A 72 -5.10 14.29 5.31
CA ALA A 72 -4.02 15.29 5.30
C ALA A 72 -3.02 15.07 6.42
N ASN A 73 -3.51 14.77 7.63
CA ASN A 73 -2.72 14.46 8.80
C ASN A 73 -2.82 12.96 9.06
N TYR A 74 -1.70 12.28 8.85
CA TYR A 74 -1.60 10.84 9.07
C TYR A 74 -0.94 10.56 10.42
N ASP A 75 -1.16 9.35 10.92
CA ASP A 75 -0.52 8.89 12.16
C ASP A 75 1.01 9.05 12.10
N ASP A 76 1.61 9.56 13.19
CA ASP A 76 3.07 9.63 13.32
C ASP A 76 3.71 8.25 13.49
N THR A 77 2.92 7.28 13.96
CA THR A 77 3.33 5.88 14.15
C THR A 77 2.48 4.99 13.27
N PRO A 78 3.08 4.07 12.49
CA PRO A 78 2.31 3.17 11.64
C PRO A 78 1.42 2.26 12.47
N ILE A 79 0.20 2.03 11.99
CA ILE A 79 -0.75 1.08 12.58
C ILE A 79 -0.22 -0.35 12.41
N TRP A 80 0.44 -0.61 11.28
CA TRP A 80 0.92 -1.92 10.88
C TRP A 80 2.15 -1.80 9.99
N GLU A 81 3.02 -2.81 10.06
CA GLU A 81 4.24 -2.92 9.26
C GLU A 81 4.43 -4.36 8.80
N ILE A 82 4.81 -4.54 7.52
CA ILE A 82 5.28 -5.79 6.94
C ILE A 82 6.63 -5.56 6.29
N GLN A 83 7.49 -6.56 6.38
CA GLN A 83 8.79 -6.56 5.75
C GLN A 83 8.78 -7.48 4.53
N GLY A 84 9.30 -6.98 3.41
CA GLY A 84 9.64 -7.78 2.25
C GLY A 84 10.84 -8.70 2.51
N ASP A 85 10.99 -9.70 1.65
CA ASP A 85 12.09 -10.66 1.67
C ASP A 85 12.84 -10.54 0.34
N LYS A 86 14.00 -9.90 0.40
CA LYS A 86 14.91 -9.66 -0.73
C LYS A 86 15.46 -10.93 -1.37
N SER A 87 15.24 -12.11 -0.79
CA SER A 87 15.56 -13.38 -1.44
C SER A 87 14.54 -13.77 -2.51
N ILE A 88 13.42 -13.05 -2.61
CA ILE A 88 12.35 -13.24 -3.59
C ILE A 88 12.31 -12.00 -4.49
N ASP A 89 12.52 -12.18 -5.79
CA ASP A 89 12.48 -11.11 -6.78
C ASP A 89 11.84 -11.58 -8.11
N PRO A 90 10.81 -10.88 -8.63
CA PRO A 90 10.06 -9.81 -7.96
C PRO A 90 9.21 -10.38 -6.81
N GLN A 91 9.05 -9.60 -5.73
CA GLN A 91 8.19 -9.98 -4.61
C GLN A 91 6.86 -9.24 -4.68
N GLN A 92 5.77 -9.98 -4.47
CA GLN A 92 4.45 -9.40 -4.30
C GLN A 92 3.89 -9.73 -2.91
N LEU A 93 3.37 -8.72 -2.22
CA LEU A 93 2.75 -8.82 -0.91
C LEU A 93 1.34 -8.24 -0.97
N SER A 94 0.37 -8.92 -0.37
CA SER A 94 -1.00 -8.41 -0.31
C SER A 94 -1.58 -8.47 1.10
N PHE A 95 -2.42 -7.49 1.41
CA PHE A 95 -3.09 -7.37 2.70
C PHE A 95 -4.41 -6.62 2.56
N LEU A 96 -5.30 -6.83 3.55
CA LEU A 96 -6.58 -6.15 3.63
C LEU A 96 -6.52 -5.03 4.66
N VAL A 97 -7.05 -3.88 4.29
CA VAL A 97 -7.29 -2.73 5.17
C VAL A 97 -8.80 -2.60 5.37
N LYS A 98 -9.24 -2.33 6.60
CA LYS A 98 -10.65 -2.12 6.96
C LYS A 98 -10.77 -1.08 8.05
N ASP A 99 -11.96 -0.49 8.16
CA ASP A 99 -12.35 0.38 9.28
C ASP A 99 -11.45 1.63 9.45
N LEU A 100 -10.90 2.16 8.35
CA LEU A 100 -10.17 3.43 8.30
C LEU A 100 -10.93 4.43 7.41
N ALA A 101 -10.94 5.71 7.78
CA ALA A 101 -11.53 6.77 6.96
C ALA A 101 -10.62 7.10 5.77
N HIS A 102 -9.34 7.32 6.05
CA HIS A 102 -8.29 7.51 5.06
C HIS A 102 -7.07 6.67 5.44
N PHE A 103 -6.31 6.23 4.45
CA PHE A 103 -5.00 5.65 4.69
C PHE A 103 -4.01 5.94 3.58
N ARG A 104 -2.72 5.85 3.92
CA ARG A 104 -1.64 5.77 2.94
C ARG A 104 -0.66 4.68 3.35
N ILE A 105 0.13 4.21 2.40
CA ILE A 105 1.28 3.35 2.70
C ILE A 105 2.57 4.15 2.64
N GLY A 106 3.48 3.86 3.55
CA GLY A 106 4.88 4.30 3.48
C GLY A 106 5.76 3.11 3.15
N VAL A 107 6.71 3.30 2.24
CA VAL A 107 7.72 2.30 1.92
C VAL A 107 9.10 2.87 2.17
N LYS A 108 9.96 2.10 2.84
CA LYS A 108 11.34 2.50 3.13
C LYS A 108 12.26 1.30 2.97
N GLN A 109 13.51 1.55 2.56
CA GLN A 109 14.55 0.54 2.64
C GLN A 109 15.15 0.50 4.06
N THR A 110 15.64 -0.66 4.48
CA THR A 110 16.33 -0.80 5.78
C THR A 110 17.74 -0.21 5.79
N GLY A 111 18.30 0.08 4.62
CA GLY A 111 19.62 0.70 4.46
C GLY A 111 19.65 1.65 3.25
N SER A 112 20.84 2.12 2.89
CA SER A 112 21.04 3.13 1.84
C SER A 112 22.03 2.71 0.76
N THR A 113 22.41 1.43 0.74
CA THR A 113 23.41 0.88 -0.18
C THR A 113 22.81 0.41 -1.49
N ASP A 114 21.50 0.16 -1.53
CA ASP A 114 20.80 -0.39 -2.69
C ASP A 114 19.73 0.57 -3.23
N SER A 115 19.19 0.26 -4.40
CA SER A 115 18.01 0.89 -4.98
C SER A 115 16.95 -0.18 -5.29
N HIS A 116 15.69 0.05 -4.92
CA HIS A 116 14.63 -0.95 -5.12
C HIS A 116 13.43 -0.26 -5.72
N ASP A 117 12.84 -0.88 -6.72
CA ASP A 117 11.70 -0.33 -7.42
C ASP A 117 10.41 -0.89 -6.81
N VAL A 118 9.53 0.00 -6.37
CA VAL A 118 8.29 -0.38 -5.68
C VAL A 118 7.09 0.25 -6.37
N ARG A 119 6.04 -0.54 -6.54
CA ARG A 119 4.72 -0.05 -6.96
C ARG A 119 3.63 -0.69 -6.11
N ALA A 120 2.50 -0.01 -5.99
CA ALA A 120 1.38 -0.53 -5.21
C ALA A 120 0.05 -0.18 -5.84
N TYR A 121 -0.89 -1.11 -5.69
CA TYR A 121 -2.25 -0.99 -6.16
C TYR A 121 -3.22 -1.20 -5.00
N VAL A 122 -4.39 -0.58 -5.14
CA VAL A 122 -5.50 -0.72 -4.22
C VAL A 122 -6.76 -1.09 -4.98
N GLN A 123 -7.62 -1.89 -4.36
CA GLN A 123 -8.98 -2.11 -4.80
C GLN A 123 -9.92 -2.01 -3.61
N CYS A 124 -10.70 -0.92 -3.56
CA CYS A 124 -11.65 -0.66 -2.48
C CYS A 124 -12.96 -1.45 -2.68
N TRP A 125 -13.69 -1.67 -1.59
CA TRP A 125 -14.99 -2.32 -1.64
C TRP A 125 -15.93 -1.82 -0.54
N ASN A 126 -17.23 -1.89 -0.82
CA ASN A 126 -18.30 -1.70 0.15
C ASN A 126 -19.32 -2.86 0.08
N TYR A 127 -20.28 -2.86 1.00
CA TYR A 127 -21.36 -3.83 1.00
C TYR A 127 -22.54 -3.31 0.16
N GLN A 128 -23.06 -4.16 -0.73
CA GLN A 128 -24.31 -3.90 -1.43
C GLN A 128 -25.33 -5.00 -1.16
N SER A 129 -26.58 -4.60 -0.98
CA SER A 129 -27.73 -5.51 -0.94
C SER A 129 -28.32 -5.61 -2.34
N THR A 130 -28.46 -6.83 -2.84
CA THR A 130 -29.21 -7.15 -4.07
C THR A 130 -30.60 -7.69 -3.73
#